data_AF-A0A924GG54-F1
#
_entry.id   AF-A0A924GG54-F1
#
_cell.length_a   1.000
_cell.length_b   1.000
_cell.length_c   1.000
_cell.angle_alpha   90.00
_cell.angle_beta   90.00
_cell.angle_gamma   90.00
#
_symmetry.space_group_name_H-M   'P 1'
#
loop_
_entity.id
_entity.type
_entity.pdbx_description
1 polymer ?
#
loop_
_entity_poly.entity_id
_entity_poly.type
_entity_poly.pdbx_seq_one_letter_code
_entity_poly.pdbx_strand_id
1 'polypeptide(L)'
;MSLAVLNEDTDVSEEYRAFLPRALKYTRLVAAVSELHGTDKVKPLYDALGEQIHPGASRDPDTVIPQALAAVGLPVELARYADTDEFDAPMRESHFDGIGRVGQDVGTPVISVDGVAFFGPVISPAPRGQQALDLWDGVVAVASYDGFFEIKRSRTRDPIFD
;
A
#
# COMPACT_ATOMS: atom_id res chain seq x y z
N MET A 1 -0.44 2.36 5.49
CA MET A 1 -0.12 3.68 4.89
C MET A 1 -1.28 4.16 4.01
N SER A 2 -1.42 5.48 3.77
CA SER A 2 -2.45 6.05 2.90
C SER A 2 -1.91 7.09 1.92
N LEU A 3 -2.28 6.99 0.65
CA LEU A 3 -1.97 8.01 -0.37
C LEU A 3 -2.73 9.32 -0.13
N ALA A 4 -3.93 9.25 0.47
CA ALA A 4 -4.68 10.44 0.85
C ALA A 4 -3.92 11.25 1.92
N VAL A 5 -3.42 10.57 2.96
CA VAL A 5 -2.59 11.20 4.01
C VAL A 5 -1.26 11.68 3.43
N LEU A 6 -0.61 10.90 2.55
CA LEU A 6 0.65 11.28 1.92
C LEU A 6 0.56 12.60 1.13
N ASN A 7 -0.61 12.93 0.59
CA ASN A 7 -0.80 14.06 -0.33
C ASN A 7 -1.75 15.15 0.20
N GLU A 8 -2.13 15.11 1.48
CA GLU A 8 -3.14 16.02 2.03
C GLU A 8 -2.71 17.50 2.01
N ASP A 9 -1.40 17.74 2.17
CA ASP A 9 -0.79 19.07 2.15
C ASP A 9 0.04 19.35 0.89
N THR A 10 -0.04 18.47 -0.11
CA THR A 10 0.74 18.57 -1.36
C THR A 10 -0.09 19.21 -2.48
N ASP A 11 0.54 20.08 -3.27
CA ASP A 11 -0.10 20.58 -4.49
C ASP A 11 -0.08 19.50 -5.58
N VAL A 12 -1.24 18.91 -5.82
CA VAL A 12 -1.46 17.82 -6.78
C VAL A 12 -2.46 18.26 -7.84
N SER A 13 -2.44 17.60 -9.01
CA SER A 13 -3.42 17.87 -10.06
C SER A 13 -4.86 17.64 -9.56
N GLU A 14 -5.83 18.35 -10.13
CA GLU A 14 -7.24 18.20 -9.77
C GLU A 14 -7.74 16.76 -9.97
N GLU A 15 -7.30 16.11 -11.05
CA GLU A 15 -7.61 14.70 -11.32
C GLU A 15 -7.11 13.78 -10.18
N TYR A 16 -5.89 14.02 -9.69
CA TYR A 16 -5.33 13.25 -8.60
C TYR A 16 -6.04 13.54 -7.27
N ARG A 17 -6.36 14.81 -7.00
CA ARG A 17 -7.13 15.22 -5.82
C ARG A 17 -8.51 14.55 -5.78
N ALA A 18 -9.17 14.41 -6.92
CA ALA A 18 -10.46 13.71 -7.03
C ALA A 18 -10.36 12.20 -6.75
N PHE A 19 -9.18 11.60 -6.88
CA PHE A 19 -8.92 10.20 -6.57
C PHE A 19 -8.75 9.92 -5.05
N LEU A 20 -8.24 10.89 -4.28
CA LEU A 20 -7.86 10.68 -2.87
C LEU A 20 -9.02 10.23 -1.96
N PRO A 21 -10.26 10.76 -2.07
CA PRO A 21 -11.38 10.29 -1.25
C PRO A 21 -11.65 8.79 -1.44
N ARG A 22 -11.53 8.29 -2.67
CA ARG A 22 -11.66 6.85 -2.97
C ARG A 22 -10.51 6.06 -2.33
N ALA A 23 -9.27 6.54 -2.46
CA ALA A 23 -8.12 5.85 -1.87
C ALA A 23 -8.24 5.75 -0.34
N LEU A 24 -8.76 6.80 0.31
CA LEU A 24 -8.95 6.86 1.75
C LEU A 24 -9.92 5.79 2.27
N LYS A 25 -11.02 5.54 1.55
CA LYS A 25 -12.00 4.50 1.89
C LYS A 25 -11.35 3.13 2.14
N TYR A 26 -10.47 2.70 1.23
CA TYR A 26 -9.78 1.41 1.35
C TYR A 26 -8.85 1.37 2.57
N THR A 27 -8.12 2.45 2.83
CA THR A 27 -7.19 2.49 3.98
C THR A 27 -7.91 2.54 5.32
N ARG A 28 -9.09 3.18 5.38
CA ARG A 28 -9.97 3.18 6.55
C ARG A 28 -10.52 1.79 6.85
N LEU A 29 -11.00 1.09 5.81
CA LEU A 29 -11.47 -0.28 5.96
C LEU A 29 -10.36 -1.20 6.48
N VAL A 30 -9.17 -1.15 5.87
CA VAL A 30 -8.05 -2.00 6.28
C VAL A 30 -7.62 -1.72 7.73
N ALA A 31 -7.62 -0.44 8.14
CA ALA A 31 -7.35 -0.07 9.53
C ALA A 31 -8.42 -0.63 10.48
N ALA A 32 -9.70 -0.47 10.16
CA ALA A 32 -10.80 -1.02 10.96
C ALA A 32 -10.71 -2.55 11.09
N VAL A 33 -10.42 -3.25 10.00
CA VAL A 33 -10.25 -4.72 10.00
C VAL A 33 -9.05 -5.12 10.84
N SER A 34 -7.93 -4.41 10.73
CA SER A 34 -6.74 -4.67 11.56
C SER A 34 -7.04 -4.53 13.05
N GLU A 35 -7.71 -3.45 13.45
CA GLU A 35 -8.06 -3.18 14.86
C GLU A 35 -9.09 -4.16 15.42
N LEU A 36 -10.12 -4.50 14.63
CA LEU A 36 -11.25 -5.31 15.10
C LEU A 36 -11.03 -6.82 14.96
N HIS A 37 -10.27 -7.25 13.95
CA HIS A 37 -10.12 -8.66 13.58
C HIS A 37 -8.68 -9.16 13.55
N GLY A 38 -7.70 -8.28 13.79
CA GLY A 38 -6.28 -8.64 13.86
C GLY A 38 -5.52 -8.42 12.56
N THR A 39 -4.21 -8.23 12.70
CA THR A 39 -3.29 -7.98 11.58
C THR A 39 -3.16 -9.16 10.62
N ASP A 40 -3.50 -10.39 11.03
CA ASP A 40 -3.52 -11.57 10.18
C ASP A 40 -4.57 -11.46 9.04
N LYS A 41 -5.58 -10.60 9.20
CA LYS A 41 -6.59 -10.32 8.17
C LYS A 41 -6.16 -9.30 7.14
N VAL A 42 -5.12 -8.51 7.42
CA VAL A 42 -4.67 -7.44 6.52
C VAL A 42 -4.20 -8.01 5.19
N LYS A 43 -3.37 -9.06 5.19
CA LYS A 43 -2.86 -9.65 3.95
C LYS A 43 -3.97 -10.23 3.06
N PRO A 44 -4.85 -11.14 3.54
CA PRO A 44 -5.93 -11.66 2.71
C PRO A 44 -6.83 -10.54 2.15
N LEU A 45 -7.18 -9.55 2.97
CA LEU A 45 -8.00 -8.43 2.53
C LEU A 45 -7.28 -7.56 1.51
N TYR A 46 -5.99 -7.28 1.72
CA TYR A 46 -5.16 -6.54 0.78
C TYR A 46 -5.09 -7.22 -0.59
N ASP A 47 -4.89 -8.54 -0.62
CA ASP A 47 -4.89 -9.32 -1.86
C ASP A 47 -6.26 -9.22 -2.55
N ALA A 48 -7.37 -9.46 -1.84
CA ALA A 48 -8.72 -9.43 -2.40
C ALA A 48 -9.16 -8.05 -2.92
N LEU A 49 -8.74 -6.97 -2.25
CA LEU A 49 -8.93 -5.60 -2.73
C LEU A 49 -8.06 -5.34 -3.97
N GLY A 50 -6.77 -5.70 -3.89
CA GLY A 50 -5.78 -5.45 -4.93
C GLY A 50 -6.11 -6.15 -6.24
N GLU A 51 -6.55 -7.41 -6.20
CA GLU A 51 -6.97 -8.18 -7.38
C GLU A 51 -8.09 -7.49 -8.17
N GLN A 52 -9.07 -6.92 -7.46
CA GLN A 52 -10.19 -6.21 -8.10
C GLN A 52 -9.79 -4.84 -8.64
N ILE A 53 -8.93 -4.10 -7.91
CA ILE A 53 -8.55 -2.73 -8.26
C ILE A 53 -7.51 -2.71 -9.40
N HIS A 54 -6.52 -3.61 -9.35
CA HIS A 54 -5.35 -3.57 -10.22
C HIS A 54 -5.53 -4.46 -11.47
N PRO A 55 -5.45 -5.81 -11.41
CA PRO A 55 -5.83 -6.65 -12.54
C PRO A 55 -7.29 -6.46 -13.00
N GLY A 56 -8.23 -6.35 -12.05
CA GLY A 56 -9.66 -6.19 -12.35
C GLY A 56 -10.07 -4.80 -12.83
N ALA A 57 -9.17 -3.81 -12.72
CA ALA A 57 -9.38 -2.41 -13.11
C ALA A 57 -10.62 -1.74 -12.49
N SER A 58 -11.16 -2.29 -11.39
CA SER A 58 -12.35 -1.73 -10.74
C SER A 58 -12.01 -0.41 -10.04
N ARG A 59 -12.93 0.54 -10.19
CA ARG A 59 -12.80 1.90 -9.67
C ARG A 59 -13.85 2.24 -8.62
N ASP A 60 -14.76 1.32 -8.35
CA ASP A 60 -15.93 1.53 -7.50
C ASP A 60 -15.74 0.84 -6.13
N PRO A 61 -15.46 1.62 -5.06
CA PRO A 61 -15.28 1.05 -3.72
C PRO A 61 -16.55 0.39 -3.18
N ASP A 62 -17.74 0.85 -3.58
CA ASP A 62 -19.00 0.34 -3.07
C ASP A 62 -19.30 -1.07 -3.62
N THR A 63 -18.69 -1.41 -4.76
CA THR A 63 -18.64 -2.78 -5.30
C THR A 63 -17.46 -3.58 -4.73
N VAL A 64 -16.25 -3.00 -4.73
CA VAL A 64 -15.01 -3.72 -4.39
C VAL A 64 -14.96 -4.16 -2.93
N ILE A 65 -15.33 -3.27 -2.01
CA ILE A 65 -15.18 -3.51 -0.57
C ILE A 65 -16.04 -4.69 -0.10
N PRO A 66 -17.36 -4.73 -0.36
CA PRO A 66 -18.19 -5.86 0.07
C PRO A 66 -17.74 -7.19 -0.54
N GLN A 67 -17.33 -7.18 -1.82
CA GLN A 67 -16.83 -8.38 -2.51
C GLN A 67 -15.52 -8.89 -1.87
N ALA A 68 -14.58 -7.99 -1.58
CA ALA A 68 -13.31 -8.34 -0.95
C ALA A 68 -13.53 -8.89 0.47
N LEU A 69 -14.40 -8.25 1.27
CA LEU A 69 -14.76 -8.73 2.61
C LEU A 69 -15.37 -10.14 2.55
N ALA A 70 -16.35 -10.35 1.67
CA ALA A 70 -16.99 -11.66 1.49
C ALA A 70 -15.99 -12.74 1.03
N ALA A 71 -15.08 -12.41 0.11
CA ALA A 71 -14.07 -13.34 -0.42
C ALA A 71 -13.13 -13.87 0.67
N VAL A 72 -12.84 -13.06 1.70
CA VAL A 72 -11.96 -13.44 2.82
C VAL A 72 -12.73 -13.87 4.07
N GLY A 73 -14.06 -14.03 3.97
CA GLY A 73 -14.92 -14.48 5.06
C GLY A 73 -15.11 -13.46 6.20
N LEU A 74 -14.91 -12.17 5.92
CA LEU A 74 -15.19 -11.09 6.87
C LEU A 74 -16.64 -10.58 6.71
N PRO A 75 -17.28 -10.09 7.79
CA PRO A 75 -18.61 -9.49 7.71
C PRO A 75 -18.63 -8.30 6.74
N VAL A 76 -19.59 -8.31 5.81
CA VAL A 76 -19.73 -7.24 4.79
C VAL A 76 -20.11 -5.90 5.42
N GLU A 77 -20.69 -5.93 6.61
CA GLU A 77 -21.09 -4.77 7.42
C GLU A 77 -19.88 -3.91 7.84
N LEU A 78 -18.66 -4.48 7.82
CA LEU A 78 -17.43 -3.72 8.04
C LEU A 78 -17.20 -2.65 6.96
N ALA A 79 -17.84 -2.77 5.79
CA ALA A 79 -17.79 -1.76 4.73
C ALA A 79 -18.15 -0.36 5.23
N ARG A 80 -19.02 -0.26 6.25
CA ARG A 80 -19.42 1.02 6.85
C ARG A 80 -18.24 1.86 7.33
N TYR A 81 -17.15 1.23 7.79
CA TYR A 81 -15.99 1.95 8.33
C TYR A 81 -15.20 2.69 7.25
N ALA A 82 -15.38 2.32 5.97
CA ALA A 82 -14.76 3.03 4.86
C ALA A 82 -15.23 4.50 4.75
N ASP A 83 -16.45 4.78 5.22
CA ASP A 83 -17.09 6.10 5.16
C ASP A 83 -17.03 6.88 6.49
N THR A 84 -16.32 6.37 7.49
CA THR A 84 -16.18 6.99 8.82
C THR A 84 -14.73 7.34 9.14
N ASP A 85 -14.50 8.26 10.07
CA ASP A 85 -13.18 8.61 10.60
C ASP A 85 -12.81 7.85 11.89
N GLU A 86 -13.64 6.90 12.34
CA GLU A 86 -13.48 6.15 13.59
C GLU A 86 -12.10 5.50 13.74
N PHE A 87 -11.49 5.09 12.63
CA PHE A 87 -10.16 4.46 12.57
C PHE A 87 -9.10 5.32 11.88
N ASP A 88 -9.34 6.63 11.71
CA ASP A 88 -8.35 7.53 11.08
C ASP A 88 -7.09 7.68 11.94
N ALA A 89 -7.23 7.74 13.27
CA ALA A 89 -6.08 7.86 14.18
C ALA A 89 -5.07 6.70 14.03
N PRO A 90 -5.46 5.41 14.20
CA PRO A 90 -4.54 4.29 13.99
C PRO A 90 -4.06 4.17 12.53
N MET A 91 -4.90 4.52 11.55
CA MET A 91 -4.49 4.54 10.13
C MET A 91 -3.35 5.54 9.87
N ARG A 92 -3.46 6.75 10.45
CA ARG A 92 -2.44 7.80 10.35
C ARG A 92 -1.17 7.42 11.11
N GLU A 93 -1.29 6.85 12.30
CA GLU A 93 -0.13 6.33 13.05
C GLU A 93 0.65 5.30 12.22
N SER A 94 -0.06 4.30 11.65
CA SER A 94 0.55 3.31 10.74
C SER A 94 1.18 3.95 9.50
N HIS A 95 0.57 5.00 8.95
CA HIS A 95 1.14 5.73 7.82
C HIS A 95 2.45 6.43 8.20
N PHE A 96 2.47 7.20 9.29
CA PHE A 96 3.63 7.97 9.72
C PHE A 96 4.78 7.09 10.22
N ASP A 97 4.48 5.96 10.88
CA ASP A 97 5.50 4.96 11.21
C ASP A 97 6.18 4.41 9.96
N GLY A 98 5.42 4.06 8.93
CA GLY A 98 5.97 3.51 7.69
C GLY A 98 6.79 4.53 6.89
N ILE A 99 6.18 5.68 6.57
CA ILE A 99 6.82 6.69 5.71
C ILE A 99 7.97 7.42 6.43
N GLY A 100 7.87 7.62 7.75
CA GLY A 100 8.89 8.31 8.54
C GLY A 100 10.23 7.59 8.60
N ARG A 101 10.27 6.28 8.30
CA ARG A 101 11.50 5.47 8.31
C ARG A 101 12.43 5.72 7.12
N VAL A 102 11.92 6.26 6.02
CA VAL A 102 12.66 6.44 4.76
C VAL A 102 13.07 7.88 4.48
N GLY A 103 12.81 8.80 5.42
CA GLY A 103 13.11 10.23 5.31
C GLY A 103 11.97 11.05 4.69
N GLN A 104 12.24 12.34 4.51
CA GLN A 104 11.30 13.28 3.88
C GLN A 104 11.37 13.17 2.34
N ASP A 105 10.27 13.48 1.65
CA ASP A 105 10.18 13.60 0.18
C ASP A 105 10.16 12.29 -0.65
N VAL A 106 9.77 11.16 -0.06
CA VAL A 106 9.57 9.90 -0.80
C VAL A 106 8.11 9.46 -0.86
N GLY A 107 7.79 8.67 -1.87
CA GLY A 107 6.45 8.12 -2.10
C GLY A 107 6.36 6.62 -1.77
N THR A 108 5.48 5.92 -2.48
CA THR A 108 5.36 4.46 -2.44
C THR A 108 6.09 3.81 -3.61
N PRO A 109 6.61 2.57 -3.48
CA PRO A 109 6.53 1.70 -2.31
C PRO A 109 7.63 1.98 -1.27
N VAL A 110 7.38 1.52 -0.03
CA VAL A 110 8.34 1.54 1.09
C VAL A 110 8.44 0.13 1.67
N ILE A 111 9.64 -0.32 1.96
CA ILE A 111 9.91 -1.60 2.63
C ILE A 111 10.94 -1.42 3.74
N SER A 112 10.82 -2.21 4.81
CA SER A 112 11.83 -2.34 5.86
C SER A 112 12.38 -3.77 5.85
N VAL A 113 13.70 -3.91 5.80
CA VAL A 113 14.42 -5.19 5.84
C VAL A 113 15.40 -5.14 7.00
N ASP A 114 15.20 -5.99 8.00
CA ASP A 114 16.01 -6.04 9.23
C ASP A 114 16.21 -4.66 9.91
N GLY A 115 15.15 -3.84 9.89
CA GLY A 115 15.14 -2.49 10.47
C GLY A 115 15.67 -1.38 9.56
N VAL A 116 16.24 -1.70 8.40
CA VAL A 116 16.68 -0.72 7.41
C VAL A 116 15.55 -0.49 6.39
N ALA A 117 15.12 0.75 6.25
CA ALA A 117 14.00 1.10 5.38
C ALA A 117 14.46 1.75 4.08
N PHE A 118 13.79 1.40 2.98
CA PHE A 118 14.06 1.94 1.65
C PHE A 118 12.78 2.42 0.97
N PHE A 119 12.89 3.50 0.21
CA PHE A 119 11.98 3.76 -0.89
C PHE A 119 12.29 2.79 -2.02
N GLY A 120 11.29 2.03 -2.47
CA GLY A 120 11.46 0.91 -3.40
C GLY A 120 11.38 -0.46 -2.71
N PRO A 121 11.80 -1.53 -3.40
CA PRO A 121 12.23 -1.54 -4.80
C PRO A 121 11.08 -1.15 -5.74
N VAL A 122 11.34 -0.24 -6.68
CA VAL A 122 10.37 0.17 -7.71
C VAL A 122 10.46 -0.79 -8.89
N ILE A 123 9.44 -1.64 -9.07
CA ILE A 123 9.49 -2.78 -9.98
C ILE A 123 8.29 -2.80 -10.95
N SER A 124 8.55 -3.07 -12.23
CA SER A 124 7.52 -3.38 -13.24
C SER A 124 8.13 -4.21 -14.40
N PRO A 125 7.58 -5.39 -14.75
CA PRO A 125 6.51 -6.13 -14.06
C PRO A 125 6.99 -6.79 -12.75
N ALA A 126 6.08 -7.37 -11.98
CA ALA A 126 6.42 -8.13 -10.78
C ALA A 126 7.36 -9.31 -11.12
N PRO A 127 8.44 -9.53 -10.36
CA PRO A 127 9.35 -10.64 -10.60
C PRO A 127 8.71 -11.95 -10.13
N ARG A 128 9.01 -13.06 -10.82
CA ARG A 128 8.48 -14.40 -10.51
C ARG A 128 9.59 -15.45 -10.45
N GLY A 129 9.36 -16.53 -9.72
CA GLY A 129 10.30 -17.65 -9.62
C GLY A 129 11.68 -17.22 -9.10
N GLN A 130 12.74 -17.77 -9.70
CA GLN A 130 14.13 -17.48 -9.28
C GLN A 130 14.48 -15.99 -9.36
N GLN A 131 13.94 -15.26 -10.33
CA GLN A 131 14.21 -13.81 -10.46
C GLN A 131 13.73 -13.01 -9.26
N ALA A 132 12.64 -13.44 -8.60
CA ALA A 132 12.16 -12.79 -7.38
C ALA A 132 13.11 -13.03 -6.21
N LEU A 133 13.67 -14.24 -6.12
CA LEU A 133 14.64 -14.62 -5.08
C LEU A 133 15.95 -13.87 -5.28
N ASP A 134 16.49 -13.84 -6.50
CA ASP A 134 17.74 -13.13 -6.80
C ASP A 134 17.62 -11.63 -6.50
N LEU A 135 16.46 -11.02 -6.81
CA LEU A 135 16.20 -9.62 -6.48
C LEU A 135 16.11 -9.41 -4.97
N TRP A 136 15.45 -10.31 -4.25
CA TRP A 136 15.36 -10.26 -2.80
C TRP A 136 16.72 -10.36 -2.12
N ASP A 137 17.58 -11.27 -2.57
CA ASP A 137 18.96 -11.40 -2.09
C ASP A 137 19.75 -10.09 -2.32
N GLY A 138 19.55 -9.43 -3.45
CA GLY A 138 20.10 -8.11 -3.73
C GLY A 138 19.61 -7.02 -2.77
N VAL A 139 18.30 -7.02 -2.43
CA VAL A 139 17.73 -6.09 -1.45
C VAL A 139 18.31 -6.33 -0.05
N VAL A 140 18.43 -7.59 0.39
CA VAL A 140 19.05 -7.94 1.66
C VAL A 140 20.52 -7.52 1.70
N ALA A 141 21.26 -7.76 0.61
CA ALA A 141 22.66 -7.37 0.52
C ALA A 141 22.86 -5.85 0.69
N VAL A 142 22.06 -5.02 0.00
CA VAL A 142 22.16 -3.57 0.16
C VAL A 142 21.66 -3.08 1.52
N ALA A 143 20.65 -3.74 2.11
CA ALA A 143 20.20 -3.46 3.48
C ALA A 143 21.29 -3.73 4.53
N SER A 144 22.15 -4.73 4.30
CA SER A 144 23.22 -5.10 5.23
C SER A 144 24.43 -4.17 5.24
N TYR A 145 24.50 -3.21 4.30
CA TYR A 145 25.63 -2.30 4.16
C TYR A 145 25.23 -0.88 4.55
N ASP A 146 25.63 -0.44 5.75
CA ASP A 146 25.30 0.88 6.33
C ASP A 146 25.60 2.07 5.41
N GLY A 147 26.65 1.97 4.58
CA GLY A 147 27.05 3.03 3.65
C GLY A 147 26.25 3.09 2.34
N PHE A 148 25.24 2.24 2.14
CA PHE A 148 24.43 2.23 0.93
C PHE A 148 23.19 3.10 1.11
N PHE A 149 23.06 4.13 0.28
CA PHE A 149 21.94 5.08 0.37
C PHE A 149 21.05 5.11 -0.87
N GLU A 150 21.62 5.04 -2.08
CA GLU A 150 20.81 5.08 -3.29
C GLU A 150 21.49 4.39 -4.48
N ILE A 151 20.69 3.65 -5.25
CA ILE A 151 20.98 3.28 -6.64
C ILE A 151 19.73 3.51 -7.48
N LYS A 152 19.89 4.18 -8.62
CA LYS A 152 18.74 4.55 -9.46
C LYS A 152 19.07 4.48 -10.94
N ARG A 153 18.07 4.05 -11.71
CA ARG A 153 18.01 4.23 -13.17
C ARG A 153 16.70 4.88 -13.56
N SER A 154 16.65 5.55 -14.72
CA SER A 154 15.43 6.14 -15.24
C SER A 154 14.33 5.08 -15.43
N ARG A 155 13.14 5.34 -14.91
CA ARG A 155 11.96 4.51 -15.15
C ARG A 155 11.49 4.73 -16.58
N THR A 156 11.37 3.65 -17.35
CA THR A 156 10.98 3.68 -18.77
C THR A 156 9.69 2.90 -19.07
N ARG A 157 9.01 2.42 -18.03
CA ARG A 157 7.79 1.62 -18.13
C ARG A 157 6.81 1.97 -17.02
N ASP A 158 5.53 1.80 -17.32
CA ASP A 158 4.43 1.91 -16.36
C ASP A 158 4.21 0.59 -15.61
N PRO A 159 3.39 0.57 -14.55
CA PRO A 159 2.99 -0.67 -13.89
C PRO A 159 2.34 -1.64 -14.88
N ILE A 160 2.74 -2.91 -14.82
CA ILE A 160 2.18 -4.00 -15.61
C ILE A 160 1.60 -5.01 -14.63
N PHE A 161 0.30 -5.23 -14.71
CA PHE A 161 -0.42 -6.23 -13.92
C PHE A 161 -0.67 -7.47 -14.79
N ASP A 162 -0.43 -8.64 -14.23
CA ASP A 162 -0.60 -9.95 -14.88
C ASP A 162 -1.46 -10.92 -14.05
#